data_AF-A0A9W6GI65-F1
#
_entry.id   AF-A0A9W6GI65-F1
#
_cell.length_a   1.000
_cell.length_b   1.000
_cell.length_c   1.000
_cell.angle_alpha   90.00
_cell.angle_beta   90.00
_cell.angle_gamma   90.00
#
_symmetry.space_group_name_H-M   'P 1'
#
loop_
_entity.id
_entity.type
_entity.pdbx_description
1 polymer ?
#
loop_
_entity_poly.entity_id
_entity_poly.type
_entity_poly.pdbx_seq_one_letter_code
_entity_poly.pdbx_strand_id
1 'polypeptide(L)' 'MTDYRLLNKTFKVLADVNRLKIIEALTMDCRSVNEIAMKAGISQPLASHHLKTLREAGIARCEKRGTFNYY' A
#
# COMPACT_ATOMS: atom_id res chain seq x y z
N MET A 1 -26.40 -9.10 -1.57
CA MET A 1 -26.00 -9.63 -0.25
C MET A 1 -24.55 -9.26 -0.02
N THR A 2 -24.21 -8.57 1.07
CA THR A 2 -22.82 -8.17 1.37
C THR A 2 -22.00 -9.39 1.82
N ASP A 3 -20.83 -9.62 1.21
CA ASP A 3 -19.91 -10.68 1.65
C ASP A 3 -19.03 -10.20 2.82
N TYR A 4 -19.45 -10.52 4.04
CA TYR A 4 -18.72 -10.17 5.26
C TYR A 4 -17.35 -10.86 5.39
N ARG A 5 -17.10 -11.97 4.69
CA ARG A 5 -15.78 -12.64 4.73
C ARG A 5 -14.74 -11.81 3.97
N LEU A 6 -15.13 -11.24 2.83
CA LEU A 6 -14.30 -10.31 2.08
C LEU A 6 -14.02 -9.06 2.91
N LEU A 7 -15.07 -8.49 3.53
CA LEU A 7 -14.93 -7.29 4.35
C LEU A 7 -13.97 -7.49 5.53
N ASN A 8 -14.09 -8.60 6.26
CA ASN A 8 -13.18 -8.94 7.36
C ASN A 8 -11.72 -9.08 6.88
N LYS A 9 -11.49 -9.69 5.70
CA LYS A 9 -10.13 -9.76 5.12
C LYS A 9 -9.58 -8.37 4.80
N THR A 10 -10.37 -7.52 4.15
CA THR A 10 -9.96 -6.15 3.83
C THR A 10 -9.65 -5.34 5.08
N PHE A 11 -10.51 -5.40 6.10
CA PHE A 11 -10.26 -4.69 7.36
C PHE A 11 -9.03 -5.21 8.11
N LYS A 12 -8.76 -6.51 8.11
CA LYS A 12 -7.50 -7.04 8.66
C LYS A 12 -6.27 -6.51 7.93
N VAL A 13 -6.35 -6.32 6.61
CA VAL A 13 -5.29 -5.67 5.85
C VAL A 13 -5.18 -4.20 6.27
N LEU A 14 -6.27 -3.46 6.38
CA LEU A 14 -6.24 -2.04 6.76
C LEU A 14 -5.82 -1.79 8.23
N ALA A 15 -5.97 -2.77 9.13
CA ALA A 15 -5.68 -2.66 10.56
C ALA A 15 -4.17 -2.70 10.89
N ASP A 16 -3.36 -1.88 10.21
CA ASP A 16 -1.93 -1.72 10.46
C ASP A 16 -1.52 -0.27 10.18
N VAL A 17 -0.87 0.33 11.18
CA VAL A 17 -0.54 1.76 11.16
C VAL A 17 0.37 2.15 10.00
N ASN A 18 1.31 1.31 9.59
CA ASN A 18 2.22 1.61 8.49
C ASN A 18 1.48 1.52 7.15
N ARG A 19 0.56 0.55 7.00
CA ARG A 19 -0.28 0.46 5.81
C ARG A 19 -1.22 1.65 5.68
N LEU A 20 -1.78 2.14 6.78
CA LEU A 20 -2.59 3.37 6.77
C LEU A 20 -1.76 4.59 6.35
N LYS A 21 -0.53 4.75 6.87
CA LYS A 21 0.40 5.81 6.43
C LYS A 21 0.77 5.70 4.95
N ILE A 22 0.96 4.49 4.43
CA ILE A 22 1.21 4.27 3.00
C ILE A 22 0.00 4.68 2.16
N ILE A 23 -1.22 4.33 2.59
CA ILE A 23 -2.46 4.72 1.89
C ILE A 23 -2.63 6.25 1.89
N GLU A 24 -2.40 6.90 3.03
CA GLU A 24 -2.35 8.36 3.12
C GLU A 24 -1.31 8.95 2.15
N ALA A 25 -0.11 8.36 2.14
CA ALA A 25 0.96 8.74 1.23
C ALA A 25 0.63 8.48 -0.25
N LEU A 26 -0.47 7.82 -0.60
CA LEU A 26 -0.91 7.58 -1.98
C LEU A 26 -2.22 8.29 -2.34
N THR A 27 -2.81 9.03 -1.42
CA THR A 27 -4.16 9.60 -1.63
C THR A 27 -4.21 10.69 -2.70
N MET A 28 -3.12 11.44 -2.88
CA MET A 28 -3.07 12.60 -3.79
C MET A 28 -2.39 12.34 -5.12
N ASP A 29 -1.44 11.41 -5.17
CA ASP A 29 -0.64 11.17 -6.38
C ASP A 29 0.03 9.80 -6.30
N CYS A 30 0.39 9.25 -7.45
CA CYS A 30 1.23 8.06 -7.55
C CYS A 30 2.67 8.37 -7.11
N ARG A 31 3.33 7.41 -6.48
CA ARG A 31 4.66 7.60 -5.88
C ARG A 31 5.55 6.38 -6.06
N SER A 32 6.85 6.62 -6.16
CA SER A 32 7.84 5.56 -6.10
C SER A 32 7.90 4.96 -4.69
N VAL A 33 8.40 3.72 -4.58
CA VAL A 33 8.58 3.05 -3.28
C VAL A 33 9.42 3.87 -2.31
N ASN A 34 10.43 4.60 -2.80
CA ASN A 34 11.30 5.44 -1.96
C ASN A 34 10.54 6.65 -1.38
N GLU A 35 9.73 7.32 -2.19
CA GLU A 35 8.90 8.45 -1.73
C GLU A 35 7.84 8.00 -0.74
N ILE A 36 7.25 6.82 -0.95
CA ILE A 36 6.29 6.21 -0.03
C ILE A 36 6.96 5.91 1.31
N ALA A 37 8.13 5.28 1.29
CA ALA A 37 8.88 4.98 2.51
C ALA A 37 9.22 6.25 3.30
N MET A 38 9.65 7.31 2.59
CA MET A 38 9.94 8.61 3.19
C MET A 38 8.69 9.24 3.83
N LYS A 39 7.57 9.30 3.10
CA LYS A 39 6.31 9.88 3.62
C LYS A 39 5.71 9.09 4.78
N ALA A 40 5.79 7.75 4.72
CA ALA A 40 5.30 6.89 5.79
C ALA A 40 6.25 6.80 6.99
N GLY A 41 7.47 7.34 6.88
CA GLY A 41 8.47 7.34 7.95
C GLY A 41 8.98 5.93 8.28
N ILE A 42 9.15 5.08 7.27
CA ILE A 42 9.58 3.68 7.40
C ILE A 42 10.72 3.35 6.42
N SER A 43 11.38 2.21 6.63
CA SER A 43 12.41 1.74 5.71
C SER A 43 11.81 1.30 4.36
N GLN A 44 12.58 1.42 3.29
CA GLN A 44 12.19 0.98 1.95
C GLN A 44 11.83 -0.52 1.88
N PRO A 45 12.56 -1.45 2.55
CA PRO A 45 12.16 -2.86 2.57
C PRO A 45 10.82 -3.09 3.27
N LEU A 46 10.55 -2.35 4.36
CA LEU A 46 9.27 -2.44 5.07
C LEU A 46 8.11 -1.87 4.24
N ALA A 47 8.34 -0.75 3.56
CA ALA A 47 7.38 -0.19 2.60
C ALA A 47 7.08 -1.19 1.49
N SER A 48 8.10 -1.83 0.91
CA SER A 48 7.93 -2.85 -0.14
C SER A 48 7.10 -4.05 0.35
N HIS A 49 7.36 -4.51 1.58
CA HIS A 49 6.58 -5.59 2.20
C HIS A 49 5.10 -5.22 2.33
N HIS A 50 4.81 -4.04 2.86
CA HIS A 50 3.43 -3.56 3.01
C HIS A 50 2.74 -3.28 1.67
N LEU A 51 3.44 -2.70 0.69
CA LEU A 51 2.91 -2.48 -0.65
C LEU A 51 2.56 -3.79 -1.37
N LYS A 52 3.34 -4.85 -1.16
CA LYS A 52 3.00 -6.19 -1.65
C LYS A 52 1.67 -6.67 -1.04
N THR A 53 1.51 -6.57 0.28
CA THR A 53 0.24 -6.93 0.96
C THR A 53 -0.94 -6.12 0.46
N LEU A 54 -0.77 -4.79 0.33
CA LEU A 54 -1.82 -3.90 -0.18
C LEU A 54 -2.21 -4.23 -1.63
N ARG A 55 -1.24 -4.58 -2.46
CA ARG A 55 -1.48 -5.00 -3.86
C ARG A 55 -2.20 -6.34 -3.94
N GLU A 56 -1.78 -7.33 -3.14
CA GLU A 56 -2.43 -8.64 -3.07
C GLU A 56 -3.87 -8.55 -2.54
N ALA A 57 -4.15 -7.57 -1.67
CA ALA A 57 -5.48 -7.26 -1.19
C ALA A 57 -6.32 -6.40 -2.17
N GLY A 58 -5.75 -5.99 -3.31
CA GLY A 58 -6.41 -5.14 -4.30
C GLY A 58 -6.59 -3.67 -3.89
N ILE A 59 -5.91 -3.23 -2.82
CA ILE A 59 -6.01 -1.87 -2.26
C ILE A 59 -5.06 -0.90 -2.97
N ALA A 60 -3.88 -1.38 -3.38
CA ALA A 60 -2.90 -0.59 -4.13
C ALA A 60 -2.68 -1.19 -5.52
N ARG A 61 -2.38 -0.32 -6.50
CA ARG A 61 -1.96 -0.73 -7.85
C ARG A 61 -0.48 -0.44 -8.02
N CYS A 62 0.16 -1.09 -8.98
CA CYS A 62 1.56 -0.87 -9.28
C CYS A 62 1.70 -0.66 -10.79
N GLU A 63 2.35 0.41 -11.19
CA GLU A 63 2.69 0.73 -12.57
C GLU A 63 4.21 0.79 -12.70
N LYS A 64 4.75 0.05 -13.68
CA LYS A 64 6.19 0.07 -13.95
C LYS A 64 6.51 1.22 -14.90
N ARG A 65 7.35 2.15 -14.46
CA ARG A 65 7.84 3.29 -15.26
C ARG A 65 9.37 3.17 -15.38
N GLY A 66 9.81 2.60 -16.51
CA GLY A 66 11.22 2.27 -16.72
C GLY A 66 11.70 1.18 -15.75
N THR A 67 12.69 1.49 -14.93
CA THR A 67 13.23 0.59 -13.91
C THR A 67 12.54 0.72 -12.55
N PHE A 68 11.65 1.71 -12.39
CA PHE A 68 10.99 2.01 -11.12
C PHE A 68 9.54 1.51 -11.10
N ASN A 69 9.08 1.11 -9.91
CA ASN A 69 7.68 0.81 -9.64
C ASN A 69 7.05 2.01 -8.93
N TYR A 70 5.92 2.47 -9.47
CA TYR A 70 5.07 3.49 -8.88
C TYR A 70 3.79 2.85 -8.39
N TYR A 71 3.31 3.30 -7.23
CA TYR A 71 2.06 2.88 -6.63
C TYR A 71 1.09 4.06 -6.53
#